data_AF-A0A8T2NCP0-F1
#
_entry.id   AF-A0A8T2NCP0-F1
#
_cell.length_a   1.000
_cell.length_b   1.000
_cell.length_c   1.000
_cell.angle_alpha   90.00
_cell.angle_beta   90.00
_cell.angle_gamma   90.00
#
_symmetry.space_group_name_H-M   'P 1'
#
loop_
_entity.id
_entity.type
_entity.pdbx_description
1 polymer ?
#
loop_
_entity_poly.entity_id
_entity_poly.type
_entity_poly.pdbx_seq_one_letter_code
_entity_poly.pdbx_strand_id
1 'polypeptide(L)'
;MGKSESQMDIVEKSTKPGKRRWSVAEIGLSVLLLLASCALAGLIVLYTSALKERTSRTGTPRNTGSFEEPLHRPSSNNVCTTPGCVTAAARLIQNMDPSVDPCQNFYQYACGGWLDRHVIPETSSRYSVFDILRDELEIILKGVLETENEQDREAFCKAKTLYNSCMNESLIEQRDSQPLIELIETIGGWPVASEDWNGTG
;
A
#
# COMPACT_ATOMS: atom_id res chain seq x y z
N MET A 1 -23.93 -72.64 -23.72
CA MET A 1 -25.31 -72.74 -24.28
C MET A 1 -26.24 -72.58 -23.09
N GLY A 2 -27.09 -71.57 -22.93
CA GLY A 2 -27.87 -70.84 -23.91
C GLY A 2 -29.35 -71.09 -23.59
N LYS A 3 -30.05 -70.03 -23.13
CA LYS A 3 -31.53 -69.81 -23.13
C LYS A 3 -32.38 -70.77 -22.27
N SER A 4 -33.55 -70.39 -21.72
CA SER A 4 -34.39 -69.18 -21.81
C SER A 4 -35.55 -69.26 -20.80
N GLU A 5 -35.94 -68.10 -20.28
CA GLU A 5 -37.31 -67.54 -20.09
C GLU A 5 -38.52 -68.42 -19.70
N SER A 6 -39.29 -67.96 -18.69
CA SER A 6 -40.64 -67.39 -18.92
C SER A 6 -41.21 -66.63 -17.70
N GLN A 7 -41.82 -65.46 -18.00
CA GLN A 7 -43.01 -64.74 -17.47
C GLN A 7 -43.35 -64.66 -15.95
N MET A 8 -43.60 -63.46 -15.39
CA MET A 8 -44.88 -62.65 -15.35
C MET A 8 -45.74 -63.10 -14.14
N ASP A 9 -46.39 -62.31 -13.28
CA ASP A 9 -47.06 -61.02 -13.43
C ASP A 9 -47.34 -60.37 -12.04
N ILE A 10 -47.88 -59.16 -12.10
CA ILE A 10 -48.17 -58.11 -11.10
C ILE A 10 -49.06 -58.50 -9.90
N VAL A 11 -48.82 -57.87 -8.72
CA VAL A 11 -49.88 -57.52 -7.75
C VAL A 11 -49.51 -56.25 -6.94
N GLU A 12 -50.45 -55.31 -6.87
CA GLU A 12 -50.45 -54.07 -6.09
C GLU A 12 -50.52 -54.31 -4.58
N LYS A 13 -49.84 -53.48 -3.77
CA LYS A 13 -50.29 -53.22 -2.38
C LYS A 13 -49.87 -51.86 -1.83
N SER A 14 -50.88 -51.04 -1.54
CA SER A 14 -50.83 -49.83 -0.73
C SER A 14 -50.58 -50.16 0.76
N THR A 15 -49.68 -49.45 1.47
CA THR A 15 -49.69 -49.30 2.96
C THR A 15 -48.88 -48.07 3.46
N LYS A 16 -49.60 -47.15 4.13
CA LYS A 16 -49.33 -46.16 5.21
C LYS A 16 -47.90 -45.78 5.73
N PRO A 17 -47.73 -44.57 6.30
CA PRO A 17 -46.43 -43.98 6.65
C PRO A 17 -45.87 -44.50 7.98
N GLY A 18 -44.59 -44.90 7.98
CA GLY A 18 -43.85 -45.33 9.17
C GLY A 18 -43.12 -44.16 9.85
N LYS A 19 -43.38 -43.96 11.15
CA LYS A 19 -42.65 -43.03 12.02
C LYS A 19 -41.16 -43.42 12.05
N ARG A 20 -40.28 -42.58 11.51
CA ARG A 20 -38.82 -42.74 11.62
C ARG A 20 -38.41 -42.60 13.09
N ARG A 21 -37.89 -43.68 13.67
CA ARG A 21 -37.30 -43.70 15.02
C ARG A 21 -35.83 -43.31 14.87
N TRP A 22 -35.51 -42.04 15.13
CA TRP A 22 -34.16 -41.51 14.93
C TRP A 22 -33.19 -42.09 15.96
N SER A 23 -31.99 -42.47 15.50
CA SER A 23 -30.91 -42.88 16.40
C SER A 23 -30.41 -41.66 17.17
N VAL A 24 -30.00 -41.84 18.43
CA VAL A 24 -29.44 -40.79 19.30
C VAL A 24 -28.28 -40.05 18.62
N ALA A 25 -27.53 -40.74 17.76
CA ALA A 25 -26.45 -40.17 16.96
C ALA A 25 -26.93 -39.14 15.90
N GLU A 26 -28.08 -39.37 15.24
CA GLU A 26 -28.62 -38.43 14.25
C GLU A 26 -29.24 -37.19 14.90
N ILE A 27 -29.84 -37.37 16.09
CA ILE A 27 -30.31 -36.25 16.91
C ILE A 27 -29.11 -35.42 17.38
N GLY A 28 -28.04 -36.08 17.83
CA GLY A 28 -26.78 -35.43 18.21
C GLY A 28 -26.15 -34.63 17.07
N LEU A 29 -26.06 -35.21 15.87
CA LEU A 29 -25.54 -34.52 14.68
C LEU A 29 -26.41 -33.31 14.31
N SER A 30 -27.73 -33.46 14.36
CA SER A 30 -28.68 -32.38 14.05
C SER A 30 -28.56 -31.21 15.03
N VAL A 31 -28.43 -31.52 16.33
CA VAL A 31 -28.21 -30.50 17.37
C VAL A 31 -26.86 -29.82 17.19
N LEU A 32 -25.79 -30.56 16.88
CA LEU A 32 -24.47 -29.98 16.62
C LEU A 32 -24.46 -29.06 15.40
N LEU A 33 -25.14 -29.44 14.30
CA LEU A 33 -25.28 -28.61 13.11
C LEU A 33 -26.10 -27.33 13.38
N LEU A 34 -27.15 -27.43 14.22
CA LEU A 34 -27.92 -26.27 14.65
C LEU A 34 -27.12 -25.33 15.56
N LEU A 35 -26.32 -25.87 16.48
CA LEU A 35 -25.45 -25.07 17.34
C LEU A 35 -24.35 -24.37 16.52
N ALA A 36 -23.75 -25.07 15.56
CA ALA A 36 -22.75 -24.52 14.66
C ALA A 36 -23.32 -23.40 13.76
N SER A 37 -24.54 -23.58 13.23
CA SER A 37 -25.18 -22.55 12.40
C SER A 37 -25.58 -21.31 13.22
N CYS A 38 -26.06 -21.49 14.44
CA CYS A 38 -26.34 -20.39 15.37
C CYS A 38 -25.06 -19.61 15.73
N ALA A 39 -23.95 -20.31 16.00
CA ALA A 39 -22.67 -19.66 16.28
C ALA A 39 -22.16 -18.85 15.09
N LEU A 40 -22.27 -19.41 13.88
CA LEU A 40 -21.86 -18.73 12.65
C LEU A 40 -22.70 -17.47 12.39
N ALA A 41 -24.02 -17.56 12.57
CA ALA A 41 -24.92 -16.41 12.43
C ALA A 41 -24.61 -15.31 13.46
N GLY A 42 -24.32 -15.69 14.72
CA GLY A 42 -23.89 -14.76 15.76
C GLY A 42 -22.59 -14.03 15.40
N LEU A 43 -21.59 -14.74 14.89
CA LEU A 43 -20.32 -14.14 14.43
C LEU A 43 -20.53 -13.19 13.24
N ILE A 44 -21.41 -13.52 12.29
CA ILE A 44 -21.76 -12.65 11.17
C ILE A 44 -22.45 -11.36 11.67
N VAL A 45 -23.36 -11.46 12.64
CA VAL A 45 -24.02 -10.29 13.23
C VAL A 45 -23.01 -9.40 13.98
N LEU A 46 -22.10 -9.99 14.75
CA LEU A 46 -21.02 -9.25 15.43
C LEU A 46 -20.05 -8.58 14.45
N TYR A 47 -19.73 -9.26 13.35
CA TYR A 47 -18.86 -8.71 12.31
C TYR A 47 -19.55 -7.54 11.57
N THR A 48 -20.82 -7.70 11.21
CA THR A 48 -21.59 -6.64 10.53
C THR A 48 -21.88 -5.44 11.44
N SER A 49 -22.08 -5.64 12.75
CA SER A 49 -22.21 -4.53 13.70
C SER A 49 -20.89 -3.78 13.88
N ALA A 50 -19.75 -4.48 13.98
CA ALA A 50 -18.43 -3.86 14.04
C ALA A 50 -18.06 -3.09 12.76
N LEU A 51 -18.46 -3.58 11.57
CA LEU A 51 -18.30 -2.85 10.32
C LEU A 51 -19.21 -1.62 10.23
N LYS A 52 -20.45 -1.69 10.74
CA LYS A 52 -21.40 -0.57 10.77
C LYS A 52 -20.91 0.58 11.67
N GLU A 53 -20.18 0.27 12.74
CA GLU A 53 -19.54 1.25 13.60
C GLU A 53 -18.38 1.99 12.91
N ARG A 54 -17.72 1.34 11.93
CA ARG A 54 -16.68 1.97 11.09
C ARG A 54 -17.26 2.89 10.02
N THR A 55 -18.45 2.58 9.48
CA THR A 55 -19.14 3.39 8.45
C THR A 55 -19.91 4.60 9.02
N SER A 56 -20.27 4.60 10.31
CA SER A 56 -20.90 5.77 10.96
C SER A 56 -19.94 6.93 11.27
N ARG A 57 -18.62 6.73 11.11
CA ARG A 57 -17.62 7.81 11.21
C ARG A 57 -17.40 8.60 9.92
N THR A 58 -18.05 8.21 8.81
CA THR A 58 -18.06 8.99 7.56
C THR A 58 -19.45 9.61 7.37
N GLY A 59 -19.67 10.74 8.04
CA GLY A 59 -20.80 11.63 7.75
C GLY A 59 -20.68 12.21 6.34
N THR A 60 -21.65 11.84 5.49
CA THR A 60 -22.41 12.68 4.54
C THR A 60 -21.66 13.78 3.75
N PRO A 61 -21.58 13.73 2.41
CA PRO A 61 -21.44 14.94 1.60
C PRO A 61 -22.84 15.51 1.34
N ARG A 62 -23.18 16.62 1.99
CA ARG A 62 -24.35 17.44 1.62
C ARG A 62 -23.85 18.61 0.79
N ASN A 63 -23.96 18.49 -0.53
CA ASN A 63 -23.76 19.60 -1.45
C ASN A 63 -25.09 20.34 -1.68
N THR A 64 -24.98 21.65 -1.93
CA THR A 64 -26.01 22.64 -2.26
C THR A 64 -26.79 23.25 -1.09
N GLY A 65 -26.36 24.48 -0.77
CA GLY A 65 -27.00 25.41 0.15
C GLY A 65 -26.06 26.60 0.35
N SER A 66 -26.25 27.64 -0.45
CA SER A 66 -25.65 28.96 -0.27
C SER A 66 -25.92 29.45 1.15
N PHE A 67 -24.87 29.52 1.98
CA PHE A 67 -24.92 30.14 3.29
C PHE A 67 -24.09 31.41 3.20
N GLU A 68 -24.76 32.56 3.07
CA GLU A 68 -24.19 33.81 3.55
C GLU A 68 -24.00 33.64 5.06
N GLU A 69 -22.74 33.49 5.46
CA GLU A 69 -22.37 33.41 6.86
C GLU A 69 -22.56 34.80 7.49
N PRO A 70 -23.40 34.96 8.52
CA PRO A 70 -23.54 36.23 9.20
C PRO A 70 -22.23 36.52 9.92
N LEU A 71 -21.67 37.70 9.65
CA LEU A 71 -20.42 38.24 10.19
C LEU A 71 -20.37 38.08 11.72
N HIS A 72 -19.81 36.95 12.18
CA HIS A 72 -19.64 36.66 13.59
C HIS A 72 -18.50 37.54 14.08
N ARG A 73 -18.85 38.52 14.92
CA ARG A 73 -17.89 39.40 15.59
C ARG A 73 -16.88 38.52 16.34
N PRO A 74 -15.57 38.56 16.02
CA PRO A 74 -14.62 37.62 16.58
C PRO A 74 -14.45 37.90 18.08
N SER A 75 -14.80 36.89 18.89
CA SER A 75 -14.29 36.77 20.25
C SER A 75 -12.76 36.78 20.18
N SER A 76 -12.13 37.48 21.11
CA SER A 76 -10.75 37.96 21.02
C SER A 76 -9.67 36.89 21.29
N ASN A 77 -9.82 35.67 20.78
CA ASN A 77 -8.71 34.71 20.60
C ASN A 77 -9.14 33.52 19.70
N ASN A 78 -9.26 33.79 18.39
CA ASN A 78 -9.50 32.79 17.34
C ASN A 78 -8.21 32.09 16.87
N VAL A 79 -7.26 31.85 17.76
CA VAL A 79 -5.94 31.28 17.38
C VAL A 79 -5.96 29.76 17.55
N CYS A 80 -5.61 29.04 16.49
CA CYS A 80 -5.46 27.59 16.54
C CYS A 80 -4.19 27.19 17.30
N THR A 81 -4.34 26.43 18.38
CA THR A 81 -3.23 25.93 19.21
C THR A 81 -3.08 24.41 19.16
N THR A 82 -3.72 23.75 18.18
CA THR A 82 -3.52 22.31 17.98
C THR A 82 -2.06 22.01 17.61
N PRO A 83 -1.53 20.82 17.91
CA PRO A 83 -0.15 20.47 17.57
C PRO A 83 0.18 20.69 16.09
N GLY A 84 -0.75 20.34 15.18
CA GLY A 84 -0.58 20.56 13.75
C GLY A 84 -0.46 22.04 13.37
N CYS A 85 -1.29 22.91 13.96
CA CYS A 85 -1.22 24.35 13.73
C CYS A 85 0.10 24.95 14.24
N VAL A 86 0.55 24.55 15.44
CA VAL A 86 1.80 25.05 16.03
C VAL A 86 3.00 24.62 15.19
N THR A 87 3.07 23.35 14.77
CA THR A 87 4.16 22.84 13.92
C THR A 87 4.20 23.53 12.56
N ALA A 88 3.03 23.72 11.92
CA ALA A 88 2.94 24.42 10.64
C ALA A 88 3.37 25.89 10.77
N ALA A 89 2.87 26.60 11.79
CA ALA A 89 3.22 27.98 12.05
C ALA A 89 4.73 28.15 12.33
N ALA A 90 5.32 27.25 13.13
CA ALA A 90 6.75 27.25 13.40
C ALA A 90 7.57 27.09 12.11
N ARG A 91 7.19 26.17 11.22
CA ARG A 91 7.87 25.98 9.93
C ARG A 91 7.75 27.20 9.02
N LEU A 92 6.59 27.84 8.96
CA LEU A 92 6.37 29.07 8.19
C LEU A 92 7.28 30.20 8.69
N ILE A 93 7.28 30.44 10.01
CA ILE A 93 8.08 31.49 10.64
C ILE A 93 9.57 31.24 10.43
N GLN A 94 10.03 29.99 10.55
CA GLN A 94 11.43 29.65 10.35
C GLN A 94 11.88 29.92 8.90
N ASN A 95 11.06 29.60 7.90
CA ASN A 95 11.45 29.75 6.50
C ASN A 95 11.40 31.20 6.02
N MET A 96 10.61 32.04 6.67
CA MET A 96 10.39 33.43 6.32
C MET A 96 11.54 34.34 6.78
N ASP A 97 11.84 35.36 5.97
CA ASP A 97 12.63 36.53 6.35
C ASP A 97 11.69 37.76 6.44
N PRO A 98 11.24 38.12 7.66
CA PRO A 98 10.30 39.22 7.85
C PRO A 98 10.92 40.61 7.65
N SER A 99 12.23 40.71 7.41
CA SER A 99 12.90 42.00 7.15
C SER A 99 12.66 42.52 5.73
N VAL A 100 12.20 41.67 4.82
CA VAL A 100 11.97 41.99 3.41
C VAL A 100 10.50 42.31 3.15
N ASP A 101 10.22 43.37 2.39
CA ASP A 101 8.85 43.68 1.98
C ASP A 101 8.31 42.61 1.01
N PRO A 102 7.24 41.88 1.35
CA PRO A 102 6.65 40.86 0.47
C PRO A 102 6.15 41.43 -0.86
N CYS A 103 5.78 42.71 -0.94
CA CYS A 103 5.34 43.36 -2.18
C CYS A 103 6.50 43.60 -3.15
N GLN A 104 7.74 43.63 -2.66
CA GLN A 104 8.93 43.84 -3.48
C GLN A 104 9.60 42.52 -3.89
N ASN A 105 9.74 41.59 -2.95
CA ASN A 105 10.33 40.27 -3.22
C ASN A 105 9.71 39.20 -2.32
N PHE A 106 8.58 38.65 -2.77
CA PHE A 106 7.86 37.63 -2.01
C PHE A 106 8.67 36.34 -1.81
N TYR A 107 9.58 36.00 -2.73
CA TYR A 107 10.42 34.81 -2.60
C TYR A 107 11.41 34.95 -1.43
N GLN A 108 12.14 36.06 -1.37
CA GLN A 108 13.05 36.31 -0.25
C GLN A 108 12.27 36.47 1.06
N TYR A 109 11.12 37.16 1.07
CA TYR A 109 10.28 37.22 2.27
C TYR A 109 9.86 35.82 2.72
N ALA A 110 9.33 34.97 1.83
CA ALA A 110 8.78 33.67 2.23
C ALA A 110 9.83 32.58 2.48
N CYS A 111 11.04 32.69 1.88
CA CYS A 111 12.05 31.64 1.88
C CYS A 111 13.44 32.09 2.36
N GLY A 112 13.67 33.37 2.61
CA GLY A 112 14.99 33.92 2.96
C GLY A 112 15.60 33.24 4.18
N GLY A 113 14.81 33.05 5.25
CA GLY A 113 15.26 32.31 6.42
C GLY A 113 15.63 30.84 6.13
N TRP A 114 14.98 30.21 5.15
CA TRP A 114 15.37 28.86 4.70
C TRP A 114 16.71 28.87 3.97
N LEU A 115 16.91 29.83 3.06
CA LEU A 115 18.15 29.99 2.27
C LEU A 115 19.37 30.23 3.18
N ASP A 116 19.21 31.01 4.25
CA ASP A 116 20.31 31.32 5.18
C ASP A 116 20.77 30.10 5.99
N ARG A 117 19.90 29.10 6.16
CA ARG A 117 20.17 27.91 7.00
C ARG A 117 20.51 26.65 6.22
N HIS A 118 20.26 26.62 4.91
CA HIS A 118 20.44 25.41 4.11
C HIS A 118 21.46 25.64 3.00
N VAL A 119 22.48 24.80 3.00
CA VAL A 119 23.46 24.69 1.92
C VAL A 119 23.09 23.50 1.06
N ILE A 120 23.33 23.59 -0.25
CA ILE A 120 23.14 22.47 -1.16
C ILE A 120 24.16 21.37 -0.80
N PRO A 121 23.72 20.15 -0.45
CA PRO A 121 24.65 19.05 -0.16
C PRO A 121 25.51 18.70 -1.37
N GLU A 122 26.74 18.22 -1.15
CA GLU A 122 27.70 17.85 -2.23
C GLU A 122 27.15 16.80 -3.21
N THR A 123 26.24 15.94 -2.75
CA THR A 123 25.59 14.89 -3.56
C THR A 123 24.41 15.39 -4.38
N SER A 124 24.06 16.68 -4.25
CA SER A 124 22.87 17.29 -4.83
C SER A 124 23.21 18.46 -5.74
N SER A 125 22.53 18.58 -6.87
CA SER A 125 22.65 19.74 -7.77
C SER A 125 21.72 20.90 -7.42
N ARG A 126 20.72 20.64 -6.58
CA ARG A 126 19.74 21.60 -6.05
C ARG A 126 19.24 21.09 -4.71
N TYR A 127 18.79 21.99 -3.84
CA TYR A 127 18.20 21.59 -2.57
C TYR A 127 16.98 22.44 -2.25
N SER A 128 15.93 21.78 -1.80
CA SER A 128 14.64 22.38 -1.52
C SER A 128 13.84 21.50 -0.56
N VAL A 129 12.68 21.99 -0.15
CA VAL A 129 11.70 21.21 0.63
C VAL A 129 11.33 19.89 -0.05
N PHE A 130 11.26 19.84 -1.38
CA PHE A 130 10.93 18.59 -2.09
C PHE A 130 12.04 17.56 -1.99
N ASP A 131 13.28 18.02 -1.94
CA ASP A 131 14.45 17.14 -1.82
C ASP A 131 14.52 16.59 -0.39
N ILE A 132 14.29 17.42 0.64
CA ILE A 132 14.16 16.94 2.04
C ILE A 132 13.09 15.85 2.17
N LEU A 133 11.91 16.05 1.57
CA LEU A 133 10.84 15.04 1.62
C LEU A 133 11.21 13.76 0.85
N ARG A 134 11.99 13.87 -0.22
CA ARG A 134 12.49 12.72 -0.97
C ARG A 134 13.51 11.95 -0.12
N ASP A 135 14.45 12.63 0.51
CA ASP A 135 15.45 12.03 1.39
C ASP A 135 14.76 11.27 2.55
N GLU A 136 13.75 11.86 3.18
CA GLU A 136 12.93 11.21 4.22
C GLU A 136 12.20 9.96 3.68
N LEU A 137 11.64 10.04 2.48
CA LEU A 137 10.96 8.92 1.83
C LEU A 137 11.95 7.78 1.49
N GLU A 138 13.14 8.11 1.00
CA GLU A 138 14.19 7.14 0.67
C GLU A 138 14.63 6.36 1.90
N ILE A 139 14.70 7.00 3.08
CA ILE A 139 14.97 6.30 4.35
C ILE A 139 13.88 5.27 4.66
N ILE A 140 12.60 5.62 4.46
CA ILE A 140 11.48 4.70 4.69
C ILE A 140 11.54 3.54 3.69
N LEU A 141 11.77 3.83 2.40
CA LEU A 141 11.89 2.82 1.36
C LEU A 141 13.05 1.85 1.63
N LYS A 142 14.21 2.38 2.03
CA LYS A 142 15.36 1.59 2.48
C LYS A 142 14.96 0.64 3.59
N GLY A 143 14.31 1.14 4.65
CA GLY A 143 13.86 0.30 5.77
C GLY A 143 12.93 -0.83 5.35
N VAL A 144 11.97 -0.56 4.45
CA VAL A 144 11.04 -1.59 3.95
C VAL A 144 11.74 -2.63 3.08
N LEU A 145 12.73 -2.23 2.27
CA LEU A 145 13.46 -3.13 1.38
C LEU A 145 14.49 -3.99 2.13
N GLU A 146 15.07 -3.48 3.21
CA GLU A 146 16.06 -4.18 4.04
C GLU A 146 15.44 -5.11 5.10
N THR A 147 14.19 -4.86 5.48
CA THR A 147 13.50 -5.70 6.47
C THR A 147 13.12 -7.04 5.86
N GLU A 148 13.57 -8.17 6.41
CA GLU A 148 13.13 -9.49 5.98
C GLU A 148 11.69 -9.78 6.42
N ASN A 149 10.90 -10.41 5.55
CA ASN A 149 9.54 -10.84 5.86
C ASN A 149 9.18 -12.11 5.08
N GLU A 150 9.00 -13.22 5.80
CA GLU A 150 8.68 -14.52 5.21
C GLU A 150 7.31 -14.56 4.51
N GLN A 151 6.41 -13.62 4.81
CA GLN A 151 5.08 -13.53 4.20
C GLN A 151 5.03 -12.57 3.00
N ASP A 152 6.18 -12.10 2.52
CA ASP A 152 6.24 -11.24 1.35
C ASP A 152 5.66 -11.92 0.11
N ARG A 153 4.86 -11.15 -0.64
CA ARG A 153 4.42 -11.56 -1.96
C ARG A 153 5.60 -11.54 -2.92
N GLU A 154 5.53 -12.34 -3.96
CA GLU A 154 6.60 -12.47 -4.97
C GLU A 154 7.11 -11.12 -5.52
N ALA A 155 6.21 -10.15 -5.74
CA ALA A 155 6.59 -8.81 -6.19
C ALA A 155 7.54 -8.08 -5.21
N PHE A 156 7.31 -8.21 -3.90
CA PHE A 156 8.19 -7.66 -2.88
C PHE A 156 9.50 -8.43 -2.81
N CYS A 157 9.47 -9.76 -2.91
CA CYS A 157 10.69 -10.57 -2.96
C CYS A 157 11.60 -10.15 -4.12
N LYS A 158 11.03 -9.90 -5.31
CA LYS A 158 11.78 -9.39 -6.47
C LYS A 158 12.35 -8.00 -6.24
N ALA A 159 11.57 -7.08 -5.66
CA ALA A 159 12.03 -5.73 -5.35
C ALA A 159 13.21 -5.74 -4.35
N LYS A 160 13.11 -6.56 -3.28
CA LYS A 160 14.18 -6.74 -2.29
C LYS A 160 15.41 -7.40 -2.89
N THR A 161 15.22 -8.41 -3.74
CA THR A 161 16.33 -9.07 -4.45
C THR A 161 17.06 -8.08 -5.36
N LEU A 162 16.32 -7.26 -6.11
CA LEU A 162 16.90 -6.21 -6.95
C LEU A 162 17.68 -5.18 -6.12
N TYR A 163 17.08 -4.68 -5.03
CA TYR A 163 17.76 -3.77 -4.10
C TYR A 163 19.06 -4.38 -3.57
N ASN A 164 19.04 -5.61 -3.05
CA ASN A 164 20.22 -6.29 -2.52
C ASN A 164 21.30 -6.52 -3.60
N SER A 165 20.90 -6.78 -4.85
CA SER A 165 21.86 -6.91 -5.95
C SER A 165 22.57 -5.59 -6.27
N CYS A 166 21.88 -4.45 -6.12
CA CYS A 166 22.44 -3.12 -6.32
C CYS A 166 23.34 -2.69 -5.16
N MET A 167 22.96 -3.03 -3.93
CA MET A 167 23.70 -2.62 -2.72
C MET A 167 24.95 -3.47 -2.45
N ASN A 168 25.12 -4.60 -3.12
CA ASN A 168 26.29 -5.46 -2.95
C ASN A 168 27.48 -4.97 -3.80
N GLU A 169 28.06 -3.84 -3.38
CA GLU A 169 29.21 -3.22 -4.05
C GLU A 169 30.39 -4.18 -4.15
N SER A 170 30.67 -5.01 -3.13
CA SER A 170 31.80 -5.97 -3.17
C SER A 170 31.71 -6.93 -4.35
N LEU A 171 30.50 -7.39 -4.67
CA LEU A 171 30.27 -8.30 -5.79
C LEU A 171 30.28 -7.55 -7.13
N ILE A 172 29.83 -6.29 -7.16
CA ILE A 172 29.90 -5.42 -8.34
C ILE A 172 31.37 -5.15 -8.69
N GLU A 173 32.17 -4.72 -7.72
CA GLU A 173 33.60 -4.46 -7.87
C GLU A 173 34.40 -5.71 -8.23
N GLN A 174 34.01 -6.89 -7.72
CA GLN A 174 34.63 -8.16 -8.12
C GLN A 174 34.42 -8.49 -9.60
N ARG A 175 33.27 -8.13 -10.18
CA ARG A 175 32.96 -8.38 -11.59
C ARG A 175 33.50 -7.30 -12.51
N ASP A 176 33.66 -6.07 -12.00
CA ASP A 176 34.19 -4.91 -12.72
C ASP A 176 33.46 -4.73 -14.08
N SER A 177 34.15 -4.29 -15.12
CA SER A 177 33.60 -4.02 -16.44
C SER A 177 33.18 -5.27 -17.24
N GLN A 178 33.39 -6.49 -16.73
CA GLN A 178 33.13 -7.72 -17.49
C GLN A 178 31.68 -7.83 -18.03
N PRO A 179 30.62 -7.56 -17.22
CA PRO A 179 29.25 -7.63 -17.73
C PRO A 179 28.98 -6.65 -18.88
N LEU A 180 29.66 -5.51 -18.91
CA LEU A 180 29.54 -4.54 -19.99
C LEU A 180 30.30 -5.00 -21.24
N ILE A 181 31.48 -5.60 -21.10
CA ILE A 181 32.25 -6.13 -22.23
C ILE A 181 31.50 -7.26 -22.92
N GLU A 182 30.96 -8.22 -22.18
CA GLU A 182 30.15 -9.31 -22.72
C GLU A 182 28.94 -8.78 -23.51
N LEU A 183 28.28 -7.73 -22.99
CA LEU A 183 27.18 -7.06 -23.68
C LEU A 183 27.65 -6.39 -24.98
N ILE A 184 28.77 -5.65 -24.93
CA ILE A 184 29.36 -4.96 -26.09
C ILE A 184 29.69 -5.95 -27.19
N GLU A 185 30.34 -7.07 -26.88
CA GLU A 185 30.65 -8.13 -27.85
C GLU A 185 29.39 -8.71 -28.50
N THR A 186 28.33 -8.89 -27.70
CA THR A 186 27.04 -9.42 -28.18
C THR A 186 26.35 -8.47 -29.17
N ILE A 187 26.45 -7.15 -28.96
CA ILE A 187 25.80 -6.15 -29.82
C ILE A 187 26.65 -5.73 -31.03
N GLY A 188 27.77 -6.42 -31.27
CA GLY A 188 28.63 -6.20 -32.43
C GLY A 188 29.88 -5.38 -32.15
N GLY A 189 30.21 -5.10 -30.89
CA GLY A 189 31.42 -4.42 -30.43
C GLY A 189 31.28 -2.89 -30.33
N TRP A 190 32.36 -2.22 -29.90
CA TRP A 190 32.42 -0.77 -29.75
C TRP A 190 33.69 -0.21 -30.40
N PRO A 191 33.61 0.44 -31.58
CA PRO A 191 34.77 0.81 -32.39
C PRO A 191 35.87 1.59 -31.65
N VAL A 192 35.51 2.45 -30.69
CA VAL A 192 36.49 3.25 -29.93
C VAL A 192 37.30 2.40 -28.95
N ALA A 193 36.77 1.25 -28.54
CA ALA A 193 37.35 0.33 -27.57
C ALA A 193 37.84 -0.98 -28.20
N SER A 194 37.73 -1.13 -29.52
CA SER A 194 38.14 -2.33 -30.27
C SER A 194 39.35 -2.04 -31.14
N GLU A 195 40.37 -2.90 -31.07
CA GLU A 195 41.61 -2.73 -31.86
C GLU A 195 41.38 -2.92 -33.37
N ASP A 196 40.51 -3.87 -33.75
CA ASP A 196 40.36 -4.34 -35.14
C ASP A 196 38.97 -4.09 -35.74
N TRP A 197 38.34 -2.95 -35.41
CA TRP A 197 36.98 -2.65 -35.89
C TRP A 197 36.84 -2.65 -37.42
N ASN A 198 37.90 -2.25 -38.14
CA ASN A 198 37.89 -2.19 -39.61
C ASN A 198 38.06 -3.58 -40.29
N GLY A 199 38.20 -4.66 -39.53
CA GLY A 199 38.43 -6.02 -40.05
C GLY A 199 37.18 -6.83 -40.42
N THR A 200 35.99 -6.35 -40.07
CA THR A 200 34.71 -7.01 -40.40
C THR A 200 33.91 -6.14 -41.37
N GLY A 201 34.28 -6.20 -42.65
CA GLY A 201 33.52 -5.69 -43.79
C GLY A 201 33.34 -6.77 -44.83
#